data_AF-A0A1Q5QUE9-F1
#
_entry.id   AF-A0A1Q5QUE9-F1
#
_cell.length_a   1.000
_cell.length_b   1.000
_cell.length_c   1.000
_cell.angle_alpha   90.00
_cell.angle_beta   90.00
_cell.angle_gamma   90.00
#
_symmetry.space_group_name_H-M   'P 1'
#
loop_
_entity.id
_entity.type
_entity.pdbx_description
1 polymer ?
#
loop_
_entity_poly.entity_id
_entity_poly.type
_entity_poly.pdbx_seq_one_letter_code
_entity_poly.pdbx_strand_id
1 'polypeptide(L)'
;MVRNLLVLALLAGCAAGCGLVDAVFDGFKHAKAVENDLVAMVGVKPAVGFNWHNGRLTSVTVTFPRLLQDKPLQELADAARTAVGKEFKQGADDVVLAFSLGPSETSAAQADQAQNKNLP
;
A
#
# COMPACT_ATOMS: atom_id res chain seq x y z
N MET A 1 42.77 23.09 13.72
CA MET A 1 42.44 21.72 13.27
C MET A 1 40.99 21.29 13.61
N VAL A 2 40.35 21.81 14.66
CA VAL A 2 38.94 21.50 15.04
C VAL A 2 37.89 21.97 14.00
N ARG A 3 38.15 23.08 13.30
CA ARG A 3 37.19 23.64 12.32
C ARG A 3 37.03 22.79 11.04
N ASN A 4 38.06 22.03 10.65
CA ASN A 4 37.96 21.08 9.54
C ASN A 4 37.24 19.78 9.92
N LEU A 5 37.39 19.32 11.16
CA LEU A 5 36.71 18.12 11.67
C LEU A 5 35.19 18.33 11.76
N LEU A 6 34.75 19.54 12.11
CA LEU A 6 33.32 19.87 12.19
C LEU A 6 32.65 19.91 10.80
N VAL A 7 33.36 20.39 9.78
CA VAL A 7 32.91 20.40 8.39
C VAL A 7 32.85 18.98 7.81
N LEU A 8 33.81 18.12 8.15
CA LEU A 8 33.81 16.72 7.72
C LEU A 8 32.66 15.92 8.36
N ALA A 9 32.34 16.18 9.63
CA ALA A 9 31.21 15.56 10.32
C ALA A 9 29.85 16.02 9.76
N LEU A 10 29.71 17.29 9.36
CA LEU A 10 28.49 17.81 8.72
C LEU A 10 28.32 17.29 7.28
N LEU A 11 29.40 17.16 6.49
CA LEU A 11 29.31 16.61 5.13
C LEU A 11 29.00 15.11 5.11
N ALA A 12 29.48 14.35 6.10
CA ALA A 12 29.21 12.91 6.20
C ALA A 12 27.73 12.59 6.50
N GLY A 13 26.99 13.49 7.15
CA GLY A 13 25.56 13.30 7.44
C GLY A 13 24.63 13.48 6.23
N CYS A 14 25.04 14.26 5.22
CA CYS A 14 24.19 14.61 4.08
C CYS A 14 24.20 13.56 2.96
N ALA A 15 25.21 12.69 2.88
CA ALA A 15 25.38 11.77 1.74
C ALA A 15 24.54 10.49 1.82
N ALA A 16 24.10 10.08 3.03
CA ALA A 16 23.33 8.84 3.21
C ALA A 16 21.81 9.02 3.09
N GLY A 17 21.31 10.26 3.06
CA GLY A 17 19.88 10.57 3.10
C GLY A 17 19.23 10.79 1.73
N CYS A 18 19.91 11.42 0.76
CA CYS A 18 19.27 11.85 -0.49
C CYS A 18 18.65 10.69 -1.28
N GLY A 19 19.37 9.57 -1.44
CA GLY A 19 18.88 8.44 -2.25
C GLY A 19 17.65 7.74 -1.68
N LEU A 20 17.45 7.75 -0.36
CA LEU A 20 16.30 7.12 0.29
C LEU A 20 15.05 8.00 0.17
N VAL A 21 15.21 9.33 0.27
CA VAL A 21 14.10 10.27 0.16
C VAL A 21 13.60 10.30 -1.29
N ASP A 22 14.50 10.33 -2.28
CA ASP A 22 14.12 10.26 -3.70
C ASP A 22 13.39 8.95 -4.05
N ALA A 23 13.86 7.79 -3.53
CA ALA A 23 13.21 6.51 -3.74
C ALA A 23 11.78 6.45 -3.16
N VAL A 24 11.54 7.09 -2.01
CA VAL A 24 10.21 7.16 -1.40
C VAL A 24 9.28 8.09 -2.19
N PHE A 25 9.76 9.27 -2.63
CA PHE A 25 8.97 10.17 -3.46
C PHE A 25 8.63 9.57 -4.83
N ASP A 26 9.56 8.85 -5.45
CA ASP A 26 9.29 8.13 -6.69
C ASP A 26 8.33 6.95 -6.47
N GLY A 27 8.45 6.23 -5.34
CA GLY A 27 7.49 5.21 -4.94
C GLY A 27 6.04 5.73 -4.88
N PHE A 28 5.84 6.97 -4.41
CA PHE A 28 4.50 7.58 -4.37
C PHE A 28 3.96 7.91 -5.77
N LYS A 29 4.82 8.39 -6.69
CA LYS A 29 4.44 8.60 -8.09
C LYS A 29 4.07 7.28 -8.76
N HIS A 30 4.84 6.23 -8.54
CA HIS A 30 4.58 4.90 -9.08
C HIS A 30 3.28 4.32 -8.52
N ALA A 31 3.04 4.45 -7.21
CA ALA A 31 1.77 4.05 -6.61
C ALA A 31 0.57 4.76 -7.25
N LYS A 32 0.66 6.07 -7.48
CA LYS A 32 -0.37 6.84 -8.20
C LYS A 32 -0.60 6.37 -9.63
N ALA A 33 0.48 5.99 -10.33
CA ALA A 33 0.35 5.44 -11.67
C ALA A 33 -0.34 4.06 -11.65
N VAL A 34 0.00 3.19 -10.69
CA VAL A 34 -0.69 1.90 -10.48
C VAL A 34 -2.18 2.11 -10.17
N GLU A 35 -2.53 3.10 -9.34
CA GLU A 35 -3.94 3.44 -9.10
C GLU A 35 -4.66 3.78 -10.40
N ASN A 36 -4.07 4.62 -11.26
CA ASN A 36 -4.68 5.05 -12.51
C ASN A 36 -4.81 3.92 -13.53
N ASP A 37 -3.79 3.07 -13.64
CA ASP A 37 -3.81 1.88 -14.49
C ASP A 37 -4.90 0.89 -14.03
N LEU A 38 -5.04 0.70 -12.71
CA LEU A 38 -6.07 -0.17 -12.16
C LEU A 38 -7.47 0.42 -12.33
N VAL A 39 -7.64 1.75 -12.30
CA VAL A 39 -8.90 2.39 -12.70
C VAL A 39 -9.22 2.06 -14.16
N ALA A 40 -8.23 2.13 -15.06
CA ALA A 40 -8.46 1.85 -16.48
C ALA A 40 -8.81 0.37 -16.75
N MET A 41 -8.20 -0.57 -16.02
CA MET A 41 -8.42 -2.01 -16.20
C MET A 41 -9.66 -2.53 -15.46
N VAL A 42 -9.88 -2.05 -14.24
CA VAL A 42 -10.87 -2.60 -13.30
C VAL A 42 -12.09 -1.68 -13.17
N GLY A 43 -11.97 -0.41 -13.54
CA GLY A 43 -13.06 0.58 -13.43
C GLY A 43 -13.26 1.16 -12.03
N VAL A 44 -12.48 0.69 -11.05
CA VAL A 44 -12.54 1.14 -9.65
C VAL A 44 -11.17 1.64 -9.24
N LYS A 45 -11.12 2.73 -8.48
CA LYS A 45 -9.86 3.29 -7.96
C LYS A 45 -9.46 2.60 -6.66
N PRO A 46 -8.43 1.74 -6.64
CA PRO A 46 -7.84 1.28 -5.41
C PRO A 46 -6.93 2.37 -4.81
N ALA A 47 -6.64 2.25 -3.52
CA ALA A 47 -5.50 2.91 -2.90
C ALA A 47 -4.29 1.99 -2.98
N VAL A 48 -3.13 2.52 -3.36
CA VAL A 48 -1.90 1.71 -3.48
C VAL A 48 -0.90 2.16 -2.41
N GLY A 49 -0.57 1.23 -1.51
CA GLY A 49 0.51 1.36 -0.54
C GLY A 49 1.72 0.55 -1.00
N PHE A 50 2.91 0.93 -0.54
CA PHE A 50 4.14 0.24 -0.88
C PHE A 50 5.10 0.28 0.30
N ASN A 51 5.90 -0.77 0.46
CA ASN A 51 6.89 -0.89 1.52
C ASN A 51 8.29 -1.08 0.96
N TRP A 52 9.19 -0.18 1.33
CA TRP A 52 10.61 -0.30 1.00
C TRP A 52 11.39 -0.73 2.22
N HIS A 53 12.25 -1.73 2.05
CA HIS A 53 13.19 -2.13 3.07
C HIS A 53 14.59 -2.16 2.48
N ASN A 54 15.52 -1.40 3.08
CA ASN A 54 16.91 -1.30 2.63
C ASN A 54 17.08 -0.96 1.13
N GLY A 55 16.25 -0.06 0.60
CA GLY A 55 16.31 0.36 -0.81
C GLY A 55 15.71 -0.63 -1.81
N ARG A 56 15.05 -1.70 -1.35
CA ARG A 56 14.29 -2.64 -2.20
C ARG A 56 12.80 -2.53 -1.94
N LEU A 57 12.00 -2.60 -3.01
CA LEU A 57 10.54 -2.73 -2.92
C LEU A 57 10.17 -4.13 -2.46
N THR A 58 9.69 -4.24 -1.22
CA THR A 58 9.35 -5.54 -0.61
C THR A 58 7.91 -5.94 -0.90
N SER A 59 6.96 -5.06 -0.59
CA SER A 59 5.55 -5.35 -0.82
C SER A 59 4.82 -4.16 -1.40
N VAL A 60 3.83 -4.45 -2.24
CA VAL A 60 2.86 -3.48 -2.75
C VAL A 60 1.46 -3.96 -2.37
N THR A 61 0.72 -3.10 -1.68
CA THR A 61 -0.65 -3.39 -1.25
C THR A 61 -1.63 -2.59 -2.08
N VAL A 62 -2.50 -3.27 -2.81
CA VAL A 62 -3.58 -2.70 -3.60
C VAL A 62 -4.88 -2.87 -2.82
N THR A 63 -5.39 -1.77 -2.26
CA THR A 63 -6.59 -1.77 -1.43
C THR A 63 -7.79 -1.23 -2.21
N PHE A 64 -8.73 -2.10 -2.55
CA PHE A 64 -10.01 -1.71 -3.13
C PHE A 64 -10.96 -1.17 -2.06
N PRO A 65 -11.75 -0.13 -2.37
CA PRO A 65 -12.64 0.51 -1.39
C PRO A 65 -13.87 -0.34 -1.02
N ARG A 66 -14.08 -1.47 -1.69
CA ARG A 66 -15.23 -2.39 -1.54
C ARG A 66 -14.91 -3.73 -2.19
N LEU A 67 -15.62 -4.78 -1.80
CA LEU A 67 -15.60 -6.07 -2.50
C LEU A 67 -16.13 -5.90 -3.93
N LEU A 68 -15.38 -6.40 -4.90
CA LEU A 68 -15.78 -6.46 -6.31
C LEU A 68 -16.33 -7.87 -6.57
N GLN A 69 -17.65 -8.00 -6.74
CA GLN A 69 -18.31 -9.30 -6.93
C GLN A 69 -18.45 -9.67 -8.41
N ASP A 70 -18.35 -8.64 -9.25
CA ASP A 70 -18.54 -8.62 -10.69
C ASP A 70 -17.25 -8.96 -11.46
N LYS A 71 -16.13 -9.19 -10.76
CA LYS A 71 -14.84 -9.58 -11.34
C LYS A 71 -14.20 -10.74 -10.58
N PRO A 72 -13.63 -11.74 -11.27
CA PRO A 72 -12.95 -12.83 -10.60
C PRO A 72 -11.66 -12.34 -9.95
N LEU A 73 -11.34 -12.90 -8.78
CA LEU A 73 -10.17 -12.52 -8.00
C LEU A 73 -8.86 -12.70 -8.78
N GLN A 74 -8.80 -13.72 -9.64
CA GLN A 74 -7.64 -14.00 -10.47
C GLN A 74 -7.34 -12.86 -11.46
N GLU A 75 -8.35 -12.30 -12.12
CA GLU A 75 -8.17 -11.16 -13.02
C GLU A 75 -7.69 -9.91 -12.27
N LEU A 76 -8.21 -9.68 -11.06
CA LEU A 76 -7.74 -8.58 -10.21
C LEU A 76 -6.28 -8.76 -9.80
N ALA A 77 -5.88 -10.00 -9.46
CA ALA A 77 -4.51 -10.32 -9.09
C ALA A 77 -3.54 -10.12 -10.27
N ASP A 78 -3.91 -10.55 -11.46
CA ASP A 78 -3.07 -10.43 -12.64
C ASP A 78 -2.97 -8.98 -13.14
N ALA A 79 -4.07 -8.22 -13.06
CA ALA A 79 -4.06 -6.78 -13.31
C ALA A 79 -3.15 -6.03 -12.31
N ALA A 80 -3.26 -6.34 -11.01
CA ALA A 80 -2.41 -5.75 -9.98
C ALA A 80 -0.92 -6.06 -10.21
N ARG A 81 -0.55 -7.32 -10.44
CA ARG A 81 0.85 -7.69 -10.73
C ARG A 81 1.38 -6.99 -11.98
N THR A 82 0.57 -6.91 -13.03
CA THR A 82 0.92 -6.23 -14.29
C THR A 82 1.17 -4.74 -14.07
N ALA A 83 0.26 -4.05 -13.38
CA ALA A 83 0.41 -2.63 -13.08
C ALA A 83 1.63 -2.36 -12.18
N VAL A 84 1.82 -3.16 -11.13
CA VAL A 84 2.98 -3.03 -10.23
C VAL A 84 4.29 -3.23 -10.97
N GLY A 85 4.41 -4.32 -11.76
CA GLY A 85 5.62 -4.59 -12.53
C GLY A 85 5.92 -3.51 -13.57
N LYS A 86 4.89 -2.98 -14.24
CA LYS A 86 5.01 -1.89 -15.22
C LYS A 86 5.50 -0.60 -14.57
N GLU A 87 4.85 -0.17 -13.49
CA GLU A 87 5.07 1.16 -12.93
C GLU A 87 6.29 1.22 -12.02
N PHE A 88 6.52 0.22 -11.16
CA PHE A 88 7.67 0.22 -10.26
C PHE A 88 8.97 -0.21 -10.93
N LYS A 89 8.92 -0.75 -12.16
CA LYS A 89 10.07 -1.23 -12.98
C LYS A 89 10.98 -2.27 -12.30
N GLN A 90 10.63 -2.67 -11.09
CA GLN A 90 11.22 -3.74 -10.30
C GLN A 90 10.07 -4.61 -9.81
N GLY A 91 10.27 -5.93 -9.79
CA GLY A 91 9.30 -6.84 -9.19
C GLY A 91 9.27 -6.61 -7.68
N ALA A 92 8.08 -6.34 -7.12
CA ALA A 92 7.90 -6.45 -5.68
C ALA A 92 8.03 -7.93 -5.28
N ASP A 93 8.64 -8.20 -4.13
CA ASP A 93 8.72 -9.57 -3.60
C ASP A 93 7.31 -10.11 -3.28
N ASP A 94 6.38 -9.22 -2.92
CA ASP A 94 4.98 -9.56 -2.68
C ASP A 94 3.99 -8.50 -3.22
N VAL A 95 2.85 -8.95 -3.73
CA VAL A 95 1.73 -8.09 -4.19
C VAL A 95 0.45 -8.54 -3.49
N VAL A 96 -0.03 -7.68 -2.59
CA VAL A 96 -1.17 -7.95 -1.72
C VAL A 96 -2.41 -7.27 -2.27
N LEU A 97 -3.50 -8.02 -2.44
CA LEU A 97 -4.83 -7.46 -2.68
C LEU A 97 -5.59 -7.34 -1.36
N ALA A 98 -6.08 -6.15 -1.06
CA ALA A 98 -6.89 -5.86 0.11
C ALA A 98 -8.25 -5.27 -0.33
N PHE A 99 -9.28 -5.50 0.48
CA PHE A 99 -10.62 -4.98 0.24
C PHE A 99 -11.15 -4.37 1.53
N SER A 100 -11.65 -3.14 1.46
CA SER A 100 -12.41 -2.55 2.56
C SER A 100 -13.79 -3.20 2.62
N LEU A 101 -14.18 -3.64 3.81
CA LEU A 101 -15.49 -4.26 4.06
C LEU A 101 -16.54 -3.24 4.57
N GLY A 102 -16.13 -1.99 4.75
CA GLY A 102 -16.97 -0.97 5.39
C GLY A 102 -17.01 -1.11 6.92
N PRO A 103 -17.86 -0.33 7.60
CA PRO A 103 -18.05 -0.43 9.04
C PRO A 103 -18.49 -1.84 9.43
N SER A 104 -17.89 -2.39 10.49
CA SER A 104 -18.37 -3.63 11.09
C SER A 104 -19.77 -3.38 11.64
N GLU A 105 -20.80 -3.93 10.99
CA GLU A 105 -22.11 -4.05 11.62
C GLU A 105 -21.97 -5.07 12.74
N THR A 106 -21.74 -4.60 13.97
CA THR A 106 -22.18 -5.38 15.13
C THR A 106 -23.68 -5.46 14.99
N SER A 107 -24.17 -6.57 14.43
CA SER A 107 -25.60 -6.80 14.27
C SER A 107 -26.27 -6.53 15.62
N ALA A 108 -27.06 -5.48 15.70
CA ALA A 108 -27.84 -5.16 16.90
C ALA A 108 -28.76 -6.33 17.30
N ALA A 109 -29.00 -7.28 16.39
CA ALA A 109 -29.70 -8.53 16.67
C ALA A 109 -28.93 -9.49 17.61
N GLN A 110 -27.61 -9.37 17.73
CA GLN A 110 -26.80 -10.18 18.66
C GLN A 110 -26.75 -9.59 20.08
N ALA A 111 -26.96 -8.28 20.23
CA ALA A 111 -27.08 -7.64 21.55
C ALA A 111 -28.43 -7.93 22.20
N ASP A 112 -29.51 -7.98 21.41
CA ASP A 112 -30.87 -8.19 21.93
C ASP A 112 -31.12 -9.65 22.40
N GLN A 113 -30.47 -10.63 21.75
CA GLN A 113 -30.52 -12.04 22.15
C GLN A 113 -29.73 -12.34 23.44
N ALA A 114 -28.69 -11.55 23.73
CA ALA A 114 -27.93 -11.69 24.98
C ALA A 114 -28.68 -11.08 26.18
N GLN A 115 -29.50 -10.05 25.94
CA GLN A 115 -30.27 -9.37 26.98
C GLN A 115 -31.55 -10.12 27.36
N ASN A 116 -32.20 -10.78 26.39
CA ASN A 116 -33.43 -11.56 26.64
C ASN A 116 -33.18 -12.97 27.26
N LYS A 117 -31.92 -13.46 27.28
CA LYS A 117 -31.57 -14.75 27.89
C LYS A 117 -31.28 -14.65 29.40
N ASN A 118 -31.28 -13.44 29.96
CA ASN A 118 -30.87 -13.17 31.34
C ASN A 118 -31.99 -12.62 32.24
N LEU A 119 -33.26 -12.71 31.84
CA LEU A 119 -34.39 -12.40 32.74
C LEU A 119 -34.92 -13.68 33.41
N PRO A 120 -34.90 -13.77 34.76
CA PRO A 120 -35.54 -14.85 35.51
C PRO A 120 -37.07 -14.77 35.50
#